data_AF-H9MAW9-F1
#
_entry.id   AF-H9MAW9-F1
#
_cell.length_a   1.000
_cell.length_b   1.000
_cell.length_c   1.000
_cell.angle_alpha   90.00
_cell.angle_beta   90.00
_cell.angle_gamma   90.00
#
_symmetry.space_group_name_H-M   'P 1'
#
loop_
_entity.id
_entity.type
_entity.pdbx_description
1 polymer ?
#
loop_
_entity_poly.entity_id
_entity_poly.type
_entity_poly.pdbx_seq_one_letter_code
_entity_poly.pdbx_strand_id
1 'polypeptide(L)' 'VNEWRQWNWRSEGDMLLNGAYFVPSGAGAASAYAKASSLGARPSSLVQPLTATAGVLTCRRGARC' A
#
# COMPACT_ATOMS: atom_id res chain seq x y z
N VAL A 1 -14.99 -19.44 15.82
CA VAL A 1 -15.41 -18.06 15.46
C VAL A 1 -14.32 -17.50 14.55
N ASN A 2 -14.70 -16.83 13.45
CA ASN A 2 -13.82 -16.38 12.35
C ASN A 2 -12.57 -15.59 12.84
N GLU A 3 -11.40 -16.22 12.86
CA GLU A 3 -10.15 -15.66 13.44
C GLU A 3 -9.70 -14.35 12.76
N TRP A 4 -9.91 -14.23 11.45
CA TRP A 4 -9.54 -13.04 10.69
C TRP A 4 -10.22 -11.76 11.18
N ARG A 5 -11.41 -11.87 11.81
CA ARG A 5 -12.14 -10.71 12.34
C ARG A 5 -11.45 -10.07 13.54
N GLN A 6 -10.53 -10.80 14.17
CA GLN A 6 -9.69 -10.29 15.26
C GLN A 6 -8.42 -9.61 14.73
N TRP A 7 -8.11 -9.73 13.44
CA TRP A 7 -6.94 -9.08 12.84
C TRP A 7 -7.24 -7.60 12.59
N ASN A 8 -6.24 -6.73 12.74
CA ASN A 8 -6.39 -5.30 12.49
C ASN A 8 -6.24 -5.00 10.99
N TRP A 9 -7.27 -5.27 10.20
CA TRP A 9 -7.30 -4.96 8.76
C TRP A 9 -7.85 -3.56 8.54
N ARG A 10 -7.08 -2.72 7.86
CA ARG A 10 -7.36 -1.28 7.69
C ARG A 10 -7.13 -0.85 6.24
N SER A 11 -7.87 0.18 5.85
CA SER A 11 -7.69 0.95 4.62
C SER A 11 -7.69 2.43 4.99
N GLU A 12 -6.72 3.19 4.49
CA GLU A 12 -6.52 4.61 4.81
C GLU A 12 -5.88 5.31 3.61
N GLY A 13 -6.59 6.26 2.99
CA GLY A 13 -6.10 6.97 1.79
C GLY A 13 -6.22 6.20 0.47
N ASP A 14 -6.80 4.99 0.48
CA ASP A 14 -6.99 4.18 -0.72
C ASP A 14 -8.09 4.75 -1.63
N MET A 15 -7.87 4.63 -2.94
CA MET A 15 -8.86 4.96 -3.95
C MET A 15 -9.53 3.67 -4.47
N LEU A 16 -10.84 3.57 -4.28
CA LEU A 16 -11.63 2.41 -4.68
C LEU A 16 -12.58 2.81 -5.81
N LEU A 17 -12.34 2.28 -7.00
CA LEU A 17 -13.09 2.59 -8.21
C LEU A 17 -13.92 1.37 -8.66
N ASN A 18 -14.94 1.59 -9.49
CA ASN A 18 -15.74 0.52 -10.12
C ASN A 18 -16.38 -0.46 -9.12
N GLY A 19 -16.82 0.03 -7.96
CA GLY A 19 -17.46 -0.80 -6.93
C GLY A 19 -16.49 -1.60 -6.05
N ALA A 20 -15.18 -1.34 -6.14
CA ALA A 20 -14.24 -1.87 -5.18
C ALA A 20 -14.58 -1.39 -3.75
N TYR A 21 -14.39 -2.27 -2.77
CA TYR A 21 -14.61 -1.97 -1.36
C TYR A 21 -13.62 -2.73 -0.49
N PHE A 22 -13.40 -2.25 0.72
CA PHE A 22 -12.57 -2.90 1.72
C PHE A 22 -13.41 -3.27 2.94
N VAL A 23 -13.21 -4.48 3.49
CA VAL A 23 -13.89 -4.94 4.70
C VAL A 23 -12.92 -4.84 5.88
N PRO A 24 -13.03 -3.80 6.73
CA PRO A 24 -12.15 -3.65 7.88
C PRO A 24 -12.49 -4.62 9.01
N SER A 25 -11.51 -4.87 9.89
CA SER A 25 -11.69 -5.67 11.11
C SER A 25 -10.69 -5.27 12.21
N GLY A 26 -10.88 -5.81 13.41
CA GLY A 26 -10.05 -5.50 14.57
C GLY A 26 -10.42 -4.20 15.30
N ALA A 27 -9.56 -3.78 16.23
CA ALA A 27 -9.82 -2.69 17.18
C ALA A 27 -9.27 -1.32 16.74
N GLY A 28 -8.70 -1.21 15.53
CA GLY A 28 -8.10 0.02 15.02
C GLY A 28 -6.58 0.13 15.27
N ALA A 29 -6.02 1.33 15.09
CA ALA A 29 -4.58 1.55 15.06
C ALA A 29 -3.92 1.57 16.45
N ALA A 30 -2.82 0.82 16.62
CA ALA A 30 -1.81 1.13 17.63
C ALA A 30 -0.83 2.17 17.07
N SER A 31 -0.38 3.14 17.87
CA SER A 31 0.54 4.24 17.48
C SER A 31 1.96 3.77 17.07
N ALA A 32 2.19 2.46 17.00
CA ALA A 32 3.51 1.84 16.85
C ALA A 32 4.16 2.04 15.47
N TYR A 33 3.39 2.27 14.41
CA TYR A 33 3.94 2.32 13.04
C TYR A 33 4.32 3.73 12.56
N ALA A 34 3.96 4.79 13.29
CA ALA A 34 4.30 6.16 12.91
C ALA A 34 5.82 6.45 12.91
N LYS A 35 6.61 5.67 13.68
CA LYS A 35 8.07 5.79 13.75
C LYS A 35 8.83 4.92 12.73
N ALA A 36 8.14 4.05 11.99
CA ALA A 36 8.78 3.06 11.11
C ALA A 36 8.96 3.56 9.66
N SER A 37 8.37 4.69 9.29
CA SER A 37 8.49 5.26 7.94
C SER A 37 9.25 6.58 7.97
N SER A 38 10.22 6.74 7.07
CA SER A 38 10.96 8.00 6.88
C SER A 38 10.14 9.06 6.12
N LEU A 39 9.03 8.66 5.49
CA LEU A 39 8.14 9.52 4.72
C LEU A 39 6.68 9.12 4.94
N GLY A 40 5.78 10.11 4.99
CA GLY A 40 4.34 9.85 5.00
C GLY A 40 3.88 9.19 3.70
N ALA A 41 2.80 8.41 3.77
CA ALA A 41 2.17 7.83 2.59
C ALA A 41 1.77 8.94 1.61
N ARG A 42 1.99 8.69 0.31
CA ARG A 42 1.58 9.61 -0.76
C ARG A 42 0.12 9.37 -1.14
N PRO A 43 -0.60 10.38 -1.67
CA PRO A 43 -1.98 10.23 -2.10
C PRO A 43 -2.12 9.12 -3.16
N SER A 44 -3.23 8.38 -3.10
CA SER A 44 -3.54 7.31 -4.05
C SER A 44 -3.63 7.77 -5.51
N SER A 45 -3.90 9.05 -5.76
CA SER A 45 -3.86 9.66 -7.11
C SER A 45 -2.48 9.60 -7.78
N LEU A 46 -1.40 9.40 -7.01
CA LEU A 46 -0.03 9.28 -7.53
C LEU A 46 0.38 7.84 -7.80
N VAL A 47 -0.46 6.84 -7.53
CA VAL A 47 -0.11 5.42 -7.74
C VAL A 47 0.32 5.18 -9.19
N GLN A 48 -0.45 5.67 -10.17
CA GLN A 48 -0.15 5.48 -11.59
C GLN A 48 1.26 5.96 -11.99
N PRO A 49 1.67 7.22 -11.75
CA PRO A 49 3.04 7.65 -12.05
C PRO A 49 4.10 6.96 -11.18
N LEU A 50 3.80 6.64 -9.92
CA LEU A 50 4.76 5.97 -9.02
C LEU A 50 5.10 4.55 -9.46
N THR A 51 4.15 3.84 -10.07
CA THR A 51 4.35 2.45 -10.53
C THR A 51 4.58 2.33 -12.03
N ALA A 52 4.66 3.46 -12.76
CA ALA A 52 4.76 3.47 -14.22
C ALA A 52 5.99 2.71 -14.77
N THR A 53 7.06 2.63 -13.99
CA THR A 53 8.31 1.93 -14.35
C THR A 53 8.60 0.72 -13.45
N ALA A 54 7.58 0.24 -12.71
CA ALA A 54 7.74 -0.96 -11.89
C ALA A 54 8.02 -2.19 -12.74
N GLY A 55 8.94 -3.04 -12.28
CA GLY A 55 9.35 -4.25 -13.00
C GLY A 55 10.87 -4.35 -13.13
N VAL A 56 11.33 -5.33 -13.91
CA VAL A 56 12.76 -5.50 -14.19
C VAL A 56 13.28 -4.31 -14.99
N LEU A 57 14.51 -3.89 -14.69
CA LEU A 57 15.21 -2.93 -15.53
C LEU A 57 15.48 -3.56 -16.90
N THR A 58 15.29 -2.81 -17.97
CA THR A 58 15.68 -3.23 -19.32
C THR A 58 17.21 -3.14 -19.47
N CYS A 59 17.89 -4.14 -18.92
CA CYS A 59 19.34 -4.25 -18.95
C CYS A 59 19.86 -4.63 -20.34
N ARG A 60 20.95 -4.00 -20.76
CA ARG A 60 21.70 -4.37 -21.96
C ARG A 60 23.12 -4.72 -21.57
N ARG A 61 23.71 -5.72 -22.24
CA ARG A 61 25.11 -6.09 -22.01
C ARG A 61 26.00 -4.85 -22.20
N GLY A 62 26.79 -4.51 -21.18
CA GLY A 62 27.67 -3.33 -21.19
C GLY A 62 27.06 -2.04 -20.62
N ALA A 63 25.79 -2.02 -20.21
CA ALA A 63 25.16 -0.88 -19.52
C ALA A 63 24.95 -1.19 -18.03
N ARG A 64 25.09 -0.16 -17.18
CA ARG A 64 24.74 -0.29 -15.76
C ARG A 64 23.22 -0.26 -15.59
N CYS A 65 22.76 -1.25 -14.87
CA CYS A 65 21.51 -1.39 -14.18
C CYS A 65 21.86 -2.10 -12.85
#